data_AF-A0A5C8Z6W5-F1
#
_entry.id   AF-A0A5C8Z6W5-F1
#
_cell.length_a   1.000
_cell.length_b   1.000
_cell.length_c   1.000
_cell.angle_alpha   90.00
_cell.angle_beta   90.00
_cell.angle_gamma   90.00
#
_symmetry.space_group_name_H-M   'P 1'
#
loop_
_entity.id
_entity.type
_entity.pdbx_description
1 polymer ?
#
loop_
_entity_poly.entity_id
_entity_poly.type
_entity_poly.pdbx_seq_one_letter_code
_entity_poly.pdbx_strand_id
1 'polypeptide(L)'
;MGAMYYTALVVELLVLLCFEFGYGVEYIGLIIFLHLGILLSLAGFLYPKTQNKLWAYIAMVGFAFFVPVGLLGMIAMRNKIDKYEKEAFLESLENE
;
A
#
# COMPACT_ATOMS: atom_id res chain seq x y z
N MET A 1 -17.54 -5.00 -15.33
CA MET A 1 -16.78 -4.33 -14.25
C MET A 1 -16.83 -2.84 -14.49
N GLY A 2 -17.07 -2.04 -13.44
CA GLY A 2 -17.18 -0.58 -13.58
C GLY A 2 -15.84 0.12 -13.42
N ALA A 3 -15.78 1.38 -13.88
CA ALA A 3 -14.61 2.26 -13.74
C ALA A 3 -14.06 2.31 -12.30
N MET A 4 -14.95 2.27 -11.29
CA MET A 4 -14.60 2.31 -9.87
C MET A 4 -13.68 1.17 -9.41
N TYR A 5 -13.82 -0.03 -9.99
CA TYR A 5 -12.96 -1.18 -9.65
C TYR A 5 -11.54 -0.97 -10.17
N TYR A 6 -11.42 -0.50 -11.41
CA TYR A 6 -10.12 -0.22 -12.02
C TYR A 6 -9.41 0.95 -11.34
N THR A 7 -10.14 2.00 -10.95
CA THR A 7 -9.56 3.11 -10.20
C THR A 7 -9.03 2.66 -8.85
N ALA A 8 -9.74 1.79 -8.12
CA ALA A 8 -9.27 1.25 -6.84
C ALA A 8 -8.00 0.39 -7.03
N LEU A 9 -7.96 -0.43 -8.07
CA LEU A 9 -6.77 -1.22 -8.45
C LEU A 9 -5.57 -0.34 -8.77
N VAL A 10 -5.76 0.74 -9.53
CA VAL A 10 -4.68 1.69 -9.85
C VAL A 10 -4.17 2.38 -8.58
N VAL A 11 -5.06 2.79 -7.68
CA VAL A 11 -4.66 3.38 -6.40
C VAL A 11 -3.86 2.39 -5.56
N GLU A 12 -4.31 1.15 -5.44
CA GLU A 12 -3.60 0.10 -4.70
C GLU A 12 -2.21 -0.18 -5.30
N LEU A 13 -2.11 -0.24 -6.63
CA LEU A 13 -0.83 -0.36 -7.35
C LEU A 13 0.11 0.81 -7.08
N LEU A 14 -0.38 2.05 -7.10
CA LEU A 14 0.44 3.23 -6.81
C LEU A 14 0.97 3.20 -5.38
N VAL A 15 0.15 2.81 -4.41
CA VAL A 15 0.59 2.65 -3.02
C VAL A 15 1.69 1.61 -2.92
N LEU A 16 1.55 0.47 -3.59
CA LEU A 16 2.60 -0.56 -3.62
C LEU A 16 3.90 -0.05 -4.25
N LEU A 17 3.82 0.63 -5.39
CA LEU A 17 4.99 1.17 -6.08
C LEU A 17 5.73 2.20 -5.22
N CYS A 18 5.00 3.08 -4.53
CA CYS A 18 5.59 4.01 -3.57
C CYS A 18 6.37 3.27 -2.48
N PHE A 19 5.88 2.11 -2.03
CA PHE A 19 6.57 1.29 -1.05
C PHE A 19 7.82 0.59 -1.60
N GLU A 20 7.76 0.04 -2.81
CA GLU A 20 8.89 -0.68 -3.41
C GLU A 20 10.05 0.26 -3.80
N PHE A 21 9.74 1.42 -4.38
CA PHE A 21 10.77 2.35 -4.86
C PHE A 21 11.18 3.38 -3.81
N GLY A 22 10.31 3.68 -2.86
CA GLY A 22 10.53 4.76 -1.89
C GLY A 22 11.26 4.33 -0.63
N TYR A 23 11.29 3.04 -0.29
CA TYR A 23 11.69 2.61 1.06
C TYR A 23 12.58 1.36 1.06
N GLY A 24 13.44 1.28 2.07
CA GLY A 24 14.41 0.19 2.22
C GLY A 24 13.81 -1.13 2.70
N VAL A 25 14.67 -2.17 2.73
CA VAL A 25 14.37 -3.56 3.15
C VAL A 25 13.68 -3.70 4.51
N GLU A 26 13.72 -2.66 5.34
CA GLU A 26 13.08 -2.61 6.66
C GLU A 26 11.55 -2.75 6.60
N TYR A 27 10.95 -2.47 5.44
CA TYR A 27 9.49 -2.53 5.23
C TYR A 27 9.04 -3.72 4.40
N ILE A 28 9.91 -4.72 4.22
CA ILE A 28 9.63 -5.89 3.39
C ILE A 28 8.36 -6.63 3.83
N GLY A 29 8.07 -6.66 5.14
CA GLY A 29 6.83 -7.26 5.67
C GLY A 29 5.57 -6.51 5.23
N LEU A 30 5.61 -5.18 5.21
CA LEU A 30 4.52 -4.34 4.69
C LEU A 30 4.37 -4.50 3.18
N ILE A 31 5.48 -4.58 2.45
CA ILE A 31 5.49 -4.80 0.99
C ILE A 31 4.85 -6.15 0.65
N ILE A 32 5.23 -7.23 1.33
CA ILE A 32 4.63 -8.57 1.14
C ILE A 32 3.14 -8.54 1.46
N PHE A 33 2.74 -7.84 2.53
CA PHE A 33 1.33 -7.70 2.89
C PHE A 33 0.53 -6.95 1.81
N LEU A 34 1.07 -5.87 1.24
CA LEU A 34 0.44 -5.14 0.14
C LEU A 34 0.35 -5.96 -1.16
N HIS A 35 1.34 -6.78 -1.46
CA HIS A 35 1.27 -7.73 -2.59
C HIS A 35 0.12 -8.72 -2.42
N LEU A 36 -0.11 -9.21 -1.21
CA LEU A 36 -1.24 -10.09 -0.92
C LEU A 36 -2.57 -9.36 -1.17
N GLY A 37 -2.66 -8.08 -0.78
CA GLY A 37 -3.80 -7.22 -1.09
C GLY A 37 -4.12 -7.17 -2.58
N ILE A 38 -3.12 -6.91 -3.41
CA ILE A 38 -3.26 -6.87 -4.89
C ILE A 38 -3.80 -8.21 -5.41
N LEU A 39 -3.26 -9.34 -4.95
CA LEU A 39 -3.73 -10.67 -5.39
C LEU A 39 -5.20 -10.92 -5.02
N LEU A 40 -5.61 -10.51 -3.81
CA LEU A 40 -7.01 -10.60 -3.37
C LEU A 40 -7.91 -9.67 -4.20
N SER A 41 -7.48 -8.44 -4.46
CA SER A 41 -8.19 -7.47 -5.30
C SER A 41 -8.35 -7.98 -6.73
N LEU A 42 -7.32 -8.61 -7.31
CA LEU A 42 -7.37 -9.23 -8.64
C LEU A 42 -8.36 -10.39 -8.74
N ALA A 43 -8.67 -11.08 -7.64
CA ALA A 43 -9.69 -12.14 -7.62
C ALA A 43 -11.06 -11.64 -8.11
N GLY A 44 -11.32 -10.33 -7.99
CA GLY A 44 -12.49 -9.67 -8.55
C GLY A 44 -12.67 -9.92 -10.04
N PHE A 45 -11.58 -10.06 -10.82
CA PHE A 45 -11.62 -10.33 -12.27
C PHE A 45 -12.33 -11.63 -12.63
N LEU A 46 -12.49 -12.55 -11.68
CA LEU A 46 -13.23 -13.79 -11.88
C LEU A 46 -14.75 -13.59 -11.77
N TYR A 47 -15.23 -12.49 -11.18
CA TYR A 47 -16.65 -12.22 -11.00
C TYR A 47 -17.43 -12.16 -12.33
N PRO A 48 -17.01 -11.42 -13.38
CA PRO A 48 -17.75 -11.38 -14.65
C PRO A 48 -17.89 -12.75 -15.32
N LYS A 49 -16.87 -13.61 -15.17
CA LYS A 49 -16.82 -14.94 -15.80
C LYS A 49 -17.62 -15.99 -15.02
N THR A 50 -17.57 -15.93 -13.70
CA THR A 50 -18.20 -16.95 -12.83
C THR A 50 -19.59 -16.54 -12.33
N GLN A 51 -19.92 -15.24 -12.40
CA GLN A 51 -21.10 -14.63 -11.78
C GLN A 51 -21.23 -14.91 -10.26
N ASN A 52 -20.15 -15.41 -9.63
CA ASN A 52 -20.15 -15.78 -8.22
C ASN A 52 -19.77 -14.57 -7.36
N LYS A 53 -20.73 -14.09 -6.56
CA LYS A 53 -20.59 -12.92 -5.68
C LYS A 53 -19.42 -13.03 -4.69
N LEU A 54 -18.99 -14.24 -4.35
CA LEU A 54 -17.87 -14.47 -3.45
C LEU A 54 -16.58 -13.80 -3.97
N TRP A 55 -16.31 -13.84 -5.27
CA TRP A 55 -15.15 -13.17 -5.87
C TRP A 55 -15.21 -11.65 -5.76
N ALA A 56 -16.41 -11.07 -5.86
CA ALA A 56 -16.61 -9.64 -5.65
C ALA A 56 -16.35 -9.24 -4.19
N TYR A 57 -16.83 -10.04 -3.23
CA TYR A 57 -16.59 -9.80 -1.80
C TYR A 57 -15.11 -9.92 -1.43
N ILE A 58 -14.40 -10.92 -1.96
CA ILE A 58 -12.96 -11.07 -1.75
C ILE A 58 -12.22 -9.82 -2.25
N ALA A 59 -12.55 -9.33 -3.45
CA ALA A 59 -11.93 -8.12 -3.98
C ALA A 59 -12.26 -6.88 -3.15
N MET A 60 -13.49 -6.75 -2.67
CA MET A 60 -13.88 -5.65 -1.77
C MET A 60 -13.08 -5.65 -0.47
N VAL A 61 -12.83 -6.84 0.11
CA VAL A 61 -11.99 -6.97 1.31
C VAL A 61 -10.55 -6.59 1.01
N GLY A 62 -10.01 -6.97 -0.15
CA GLY A 62 -8.71 -6.50 -0.66
C GLY A 62 -8.61 -4.98 -0.62
N PHE A 63 -9.52 -4.28 -1.31
CA PHE A 63 -9.48 -2.82 -1.34
C PHE A 63 -9.72 -2.16 0.02
N ALA A 64 -10.70 -2.64 0.79
CA ALA A 64 -11.13 -1.98 2.02
C ALA A 64 -10.09 -2.04 3.15
N PHE A 65 -9.28 -3.10 3.20
CA PHE A 65 -8.28 -3.27 4.25
C PHE A 65 -6.88 -2.83 3.79
N PHE A 66 -6.45 -3.21 2.59
CA PHE A 66 -5.04 -3.06 2.20
C PHE A 66 -4.70 -1.63 1.75
N VAL A 67 -5.63 -0.92 1.10
CA VAL A 67 -5.39 0.47 0.68
C VAL A 67 -5.22 1.42 1.87
N PRO A 68 -6.12 1.44 2.89
CA PRO A 68 -5.92 2.30 4.05
C PRO A 68 -4.67 1.93 4.87
N VAL A 69 -4.37 0.63 5.01
CA VAL A 69 -3.16 0.17 5.70
C VAL A 69 -1.89 0.65 4.99
N GLY A 70 -1.85 0.54 3.66
CA GLY A 70 -0.74 1.08 2.88
C GLY A 70 -0.59 2.59 3.03
N LEU A 71 -1.69 3.35 2.95
CA LEU A 71 -1.66 4.81 3.17
C LEU A 71 -1.14 5.17 4.57
N LEU A 72 -1.63 4.52 5.61
CA LEU A 72 -1.17 4.73 6.99
C LEU A 72 0.30 4.38 7.16
N GLY A 73 0.75 3.29 6.53
CA GLY A 73 2.16 2.91 6.48
C GLY A 73 3.02 4.03 5.88
N MET A 74 2.62 4.59 4.73
CA MET A 74 3.35 5.70 4.11
C MET A 74 3.43 6.93 5.02
N ILE A 75 2.34 7.29 5.71
CA ILE A 75 2.34 8.44 6.64
C ILE A 75 3.27 8.19 7.83
N ALA A 76 3.17 7.01 8.46
CA ALA A 76 4.04 6.64 9.57
C ALA A 76 5.52 6.66 9.15
N MET A 77 5.78 6.27 7.90
CA MET A 77 7.12 6.27 7.31
C MET A 77 7.67 7.65 7.06
N ARG A 78 6.89 8.51 6.43
CA ARG A 78 7.26 9.91 6.23
C ARG A 78 7.64 10.56 7.57
N ASN A 79 6.84 10.33 8.61
CA ASN A 79 7.13 10.87 9.94
C ASN A 79 8.45 10.35 10.53
N LYS A 80 8.85 9.10 10.23
CA LYS A 80 10.15 8.58 10.65
C LYS A 80 11.30 9.24 9.89
N ILE A 81 11.17 9.39 8.57
CA ILE A 81 12.20 10.04 7.75
C ILE A 81 12.40 11.50 8.22
N ASP A 82 11.32 12.25 8.38
CA ASP A 82 11.36 13.63 8.87
C ASP A 82 12.04 13.73 10.26
N LYS A 83 11.86 12.72 11.11
CA LYS A 83 12.52 12.65 12.42
C LYS A 83 14.03 12.38 12.29
N TYR A 84 14.44 11.43 11.45
CA TYR A 84 15.85 11.14 11.18
C TYR A 84 16.58 12.36 10.60
N GLU A 85 15.98 13.06 9.63
CA GLU A 85 16.56 14.28 9.06
C GLU A 85 16.73 15.37 10.11
N LYS A 86 15.74 15.52 11.01
CA LYS A 86 15.81 16.48 12.11
C LYS A 86 16.90 16.13 13.13
N GLU A 87 17.04 14.85 13.46
CA GLU A 87 18.10 14.37 14.38
C GLU A 87 19.50 14.58 13.77
N ALA A 88 19.68 14.25 12.50
CA ALA A 88 20.94 14.50 11.78
C ALA A 88 21.30 15.99 11.72
N PHE A 89 20.30 16.87 11.55
CA PHE A 89 20.51 18.31 11.58
C PHE A 89 20.94 18.80 12.97
N LEU A 90 20.30 18.33 14.04
CA LEU A 90 20.68 18.68 15.41
C LEU A 90 22.11 18.21 15.75
N GLU A 91 22.48 16.99 15.34
CA GLU A 91 23.82 16.46 15.55
C GLU A 91 24.89 17.27 14.79
N SER A 92 24.55 17.83 13.63
CA SER A 92 25.44 18.74 12.90
C SER A 92 25.65 20.09 13.60
N LEU A 93 24.66 20.55 14.38
CA LEU A 93 24.75 21.80 15.15
C LEU A 93 25.48 21.64 16.48
N GLU A 94 25.50 20.43 17.06
CA GLU A 94 26.20 20.15 18.32
C GLU A 94 27.70 19.85 18.13
N ASN A 95 28.10 19.50 16.90
CA ASN A 95 29.49 19.24 16.52
C ASN A 95 30.22 20.46 15.89
N GLU A 96 29.59 21.65 15.84
CA GLU A 96 30.21 22.95 15.54
C GLU A 96 30.56 23.74 16.82
#